data_AF-A0A4V2YKD0-F1
#
_entry.id   AF-A0A4V2YKD0-F1
#
_cell.length_a   1.000
_cell.length_b   1.000
_cell.length_c   1.000
_cell.angle_alpha   90.00
_cell.angle_beta   90.00
_cell.angle_gamma   90.00
#
_symmetry.space_group_name_H-M   'P 1'
#
loop_
_entity.id
_entity.type
_entity.pdbx_description
1 polymer ?
#
loop_
_entity_poly.entity_id
_entity_poly.type
_entity_poly.pdbx_seq_one_letter_code
_entity_poly.pdbx_strand_id
1 'polypeptide(L)'
;MNDPTKPSRKPLEAAGLAGTWVTAAIDDARSLRTNGWYRAGGVEVRSVKPEMVDLDAPQPEVTLATCVDSSATTLHFQKDRKVVPVGPGTSRRNSFTAKVVYAPRVGTTAKAWLVVEEKAIGKC
;
A
#
# COMPACT_ATOMS: atom_id res chain seq x y z
N MET A 1 11.17 -5.79 3.36
CA MET A 1 10.28 -6.14 4.49
C MET A 1 10.50 -7.61 4.78
N ASN A 2 11.40 -7.96 5.72
CA ASN A 2 11.72 -9.38 5.96
C ASN A 2 11.18 -9.93 7.28
N ASP A 3 10.43 -9.11 8.04
CA ASP A 3 9.70 -9.57 9.21
C ASP A 3 8.32 -8.88 9.28
N PRO A 4 7.23 -9.54 8.85
CA PRO A 4 5.88 -9.00 8.95
C PRO A 4 5.40 -8.79 10.40
N THR A 5 6.15 -9.26 11.41
CA THR A 5 5.76 -9.14 12.83
C THR A 5 6.08 -7.78 13.46
N LYS A 6 6.95 -6.99 12.81
CA LYS A 6 7.40 -5.66 13.28
C LYS A 6 7.29 -4.62 12.15
N PRO A 7 6.07 -4.19 11.78
CA PRO A 7 5.91 -3.10 10.83
C PRO A 7 6.62 -1.87 11.39
N SER A 8 7.61 -1.39 10.65
CA SER A 8 8.39 -0.21 11.01
C SER A 8 8.46 0.72 9.82
N ARG A 9 8.58 2.01 10.13
CA ARG A 9 8.57 3.10 9.17
C ARG A 9 9.77 3.05 8.20
N LYS A 10 10.97 2.79 8.74
CA LYS A 10 12.23 2.84 7.99
C LYS A 10 12.27 1.90 6.77
N PRO A 11 11.87 0.62 6.84
CA PRO A 11 11.78 -0.24 5.65
C PRO A 11 10.79 0.22 4.59
N LEU A 12 9.68 0.87 4.99
CA LEU A 12 8.67 1.39 4.07
C LEU A 12 9.19 2.64 3.36
N GLU A 13 9.83 3.54 4.11
CA GLU A 13 10.51 4.72 3.53
C GLU A 13 11.65 4.33 2.59
N ALA A 14 12.41 3.29 2.94
CA ALA A 14 13.40 2.71 2.05
C ALA A 14 12.77 2.13 0.77
N ALA A 15 11.50 1.71 0.78
CA ALA A 15 10.79 1.22 -0.40
C ALA A 15 10.17 2.34 -1.25
N GLY A 16 10.35 3.62 -0.90
CA GLY A 16 9.78 4.74 -1.65
C GLY A 16 8.38 5.16 -1.17
N LEU A 17 7.99 4.74 0.03
CA LEU A 17 6.70 5.09 0.63
C LEU A 17 6.90 6.22 1.63
N ALA A 18 6.04 7.22 1.61
CA ALA A 18 6.16 8.42 2.44
C ALA A 18 4.77 8.91 2.87
N GLY A 19 4.75 10.02 3.61
CA GLY A 19 3.50 10.70 3.97
C GLY A 19 2.56 9.87 4.85
N THR A 20 1.26 10.13 4.70
CA THR A 20 0.18 9.51 5.49
C THR A 20 0.00 8.03 5.15
N TRP A 21 0.41 7.62 3.95
CA TRP A 21 0.37 6.23 3.51
C TRP A 21 1.13 5.29 4.47
N VAL A 22 2.34 5.69 4.89
CA VAL A 22 3.17 4.86 5.77
C VAL A 22 2.50 4.61 7.12
N THR A 23 1.81 5.61 7.66
CA THR A 23 1.03 5.47 8.90
C THR A 23 -0.11 4.48 8.70
N ALA A 24 -0.91 4.64 7.63
CA ALA A 24 -2.03 3.74 7.33
C ALA A 24 -1.59 2.29 7.14
N ALA A 25 -0.49 2.05 6.43
CA ALA A 25 0.06 0.71 6.22
C ALA A 25 0.55 0.05 7.52
N ILE A 26 1.19 0.83 8.41
CA ILE A 26 1.62 0.34 9.73
C ILE A 26 0.40 0.00 10.60
N ASP A 27 -0.64 0.82 10.57
CA ASP A 27 -1.84 0.60 11.37
C ASP A 27 -2.67 -0.60 10.89
N ASP A 28 -2.78 -0.84 9.58
CA ASP A 28 -3.40 -2.08 9.05
C ASP A 28 -2.62 -3.32 9.50
N ALA A 29 -1.28 -3.30 9.38
CA ALA A 29 -0.42 -4.39 9.83
C ALA A 29 -0.54 -4.65 11.34
N ARG A 30 -0.64 -3.59 12.15
CA ARG A 30 -0.90 -3.70 13.61
C ARG A 30 -2.26 -4.27 13.88
N SER A 31 -3.31 -3.82 13.20
CA SER A 31 -4.68 -4.32 13.36
C SER A 31 -4.75 -5.81 13.08
N LEU A 32 -4.17 -6.27 11.97
CA LEU A 32 -4.07 -7.69 11.66
C LEU A 32 -3.38 -8.47 12.79
N ARG A 33 -2.28 -7.95 13.32
CA ARG A 33 -1.55 -8.59 14.43
C ARG A 33 -2.36 -8.64 15.72
N THR A 34 -3.02 -7.55 16.10
CA THR A 34 -3.87 -7.48 17.30
C THR A 34 -4.99 -8.52 17.24
N ASN A 35 -5.53 -8.79 16.05
CA ASN A 35 -6.51 -9.83 15.83
C ASN A 35 -5.92 -11.25 15.70
N GLY A 36 -4.59 -11.40 15.80
CA GLY A 36 -3.90 -12.67 15.62
C GLY A 36 -3.98 -13.18 14.18
N TRP A 37 -4.03 -12.29 13.20
CA TRP A 37 -4.20 -12.58 11.78
C TRP A 37 -3.00 -12.15 10.94
N TYR A 38 -2.89 -12.69 9.73
CA TYR A 38 -2.01 -12.20 8.68
C TYR A 38 -2.64 -12.45 7.30
N ARG A 39 -2.36 -11.58 6.32
CA ARG A 39 -2.72 -11.81 4.91
C ARG A 39 -1.59 -12.55 4.22
N ALA A 40 -1.94 -13.54 3.41
CA ALA A 40 -1.02 -14.28 2.56
C ALA A 40 -1.59 -14.37 1.14
N GLY A 41 -0.70 -14.56 0.16
CA GLY A 41 -1.06 -14.70 -1.25
C GLY A 41 -0.53 -13.57 -2.13
N GLY A 42 -1.03 -13.51 -3.36
CA GLY A 42 -0.58 -12.59 -4.39
C GLY A 42 -1.47 -11.36 -4.52
N VAL A 43 -0.84 -10.21 -4.74
CA VAL A 43 -1.50 -8.96 -5.16
C VAL A 43 -0.93 -8.60 -6.53
N GLU A 44 -1.81 -8.34 -7.49
CA GLU A 44 -1.42 -8.02 -8.85
C GLU A 44 -1.91 -6.62 -9.24
N VAL A 45 -1.01 -5.80 -9.78
CA VAL A 45 -1.38 -4.53 -10.41
C VAL A 45 -1.92 -4.83 -11.80
N ARG A 46 -3.22 -4.61 -12.02
CA ARG A 46 -3.88 -4.85 -13.30
C ARG A 46 -3.73 -3.70 -14.27
N SER A 47 -3.76 -2.47 -13.77
CA SER A 47 -3.54 -1.29 -14.57
C SER A 47 -3.05 -0.13 -13.72
N VAL A 48 -2.27 0.74 -14.36
CA VAL A 48 -1.82 2.02 -13.83
C VAL A 48 -2.04 3.04 -14.93
N LYS A 49 -2.73 4.14 -14.64
CA LYS A 49 -2.95 5.23 -15.59
C LYS A 49 -2.68 6.57 -14.90
N PRO A 50 -1.93 7.49 -15.52
CA PRO A 50 -1.84 8.85 -15.02
C PRO A 50 -3.21 9.54 -15.15
N GLU A 51 -3.70 10.11 -14.05
CA GLU A 51 -4.87 10.98 -14.04
C GLU A 51 -4.47 12.45 -14.05
N MET A 52 -3.37 12.78 -13.35
CA MET A 52 -2.86 14.15 -13.24
C MET A 52 -1.34 14.12 -13.22
N VAL A 53 -0.72 15.09 -13.89
CA VAL A 53 0.72 15.28 -13.93
C VAL A 53 1.00 16.77 -13.79
N ASP A 54 1.75 17.15 -12.76
CA ASP A 54 2.24 18.51 -12.55
C ASP A 54 3.75 18.45 -12.36
N LEU A 55 4.49 18.82 -13.40
CA LEU A 55 5.96 18.81 -13.38
C LEU A 55 6.56 20.19 -13.06
N ASP A 56 5.73 21.23 -13.09
CA ASP A 56 6.17 22.62 -12.90
C ASP A 56 6.06 23.07 -11.44
N ALA A 57 5.33 22.32 -10.61
CA ALA A 57 5.32 22.49 -9.17
C ALA A 57 6.75 22.44 -8.58
N PRO A 58 7.02 23.18 -7.47
CA PRO A 58 8.30 23.11 -6.75
C PRO A 58 8.74 21.69 -6.37
N GLN A 59 7.74 20.82 -6.21
CA GLN A 59 7.91 19.38 -6.08
C GLN A 59 7.01 18.71 -7.13
N PRO A 60 7.59 18.12 -8.20
CA PRO A 60 6.82 17.45 -9.24
C PRO A 60 5.91 16.37 -8.66
N GLU A 61 4.70 16.28 -9.18
CA GLU A 61 3.63 15.41 -8.69
C GLU A 61 2.93 14.66 -9.82
N VAL A 62 2.58 13.41 -9.57
CA VAL A 62 1.75 12.59 -10.45
C VAL A 62 0.68 11.90 -9.61
N THR A 63 -0.58 12.01 -10.04
CA THR A 63 -1.67 11.17 -9.53
C THR A 63 -1.91 10.01 -10.49
N LEU A 64 -1.84 8.79 -9.97
CA LEU A 64 -2.03 7.55 -10.71
C LEU A 64 -3.33 6.87 -10.29
N ALA A 65 -4.24 6.63 -11.23
CA ALA A 65 -5.31 5.65 -11.04
C ALA A 65 -4.73 4.24 -11.18
N THR A 66 -4.86 3.45 -10.13
CA THR A 66 -4.35 2.08 -10.08
C THR A 66 -5.48 1.11 -9.80
N CYS A 67 -5.53 0.03 -10.57
CA CYS A 67 -6.41 -1.11 -10.32
C CYS A 67 -5.57 -2.28 -9.80
N VAL A 68 -5.95 -2.82 -8.65
CA VAL A 68 -5.28 -3.96 -8.03
C VAL A 68 -6.24 -5.12 -7.86
N ASP A 69 -5.77 -6.31 -8.25
CA ASP A 69 -6.41 -7.58 -8.01
C ASP A 69 -5.79 -8.27 -6.80
N SER A 70 -6.61 -8.44 -5.77
CA SER A 70 -6.26 -9.09 -4.51
C SER A 70 -7.02 -10.41 -4.33
N SER A 71 -7.62 -10.95 -5.40
CA SER A 71 -8.38 -12.21 -5.37
C SER A 71 -7.59 -13.40 -4.87
N ALA A 72 -6.27 -13.40 -5.07
CA ALA A 72 -5.36 -14.43 -4.62
C ALA A 72 -4.87 -14.22 -3.17
N THR A 73 -5.39 -13.21 -2.46
CA THR A 73 -5.08 -12.99 -1.04
C THR A 73 -6.08 -13.69 -0.13
N THR A 74 -5.60 -14.24 0.98
CA THR A 74 -6.41 -14.89 2.01
C THR A 74 -5.91 -14.49 3.38
N LEU A 75 -6.86 -14.35 4.32
CA LEU A 75 -6.58 -14.02 5.71
C LEU A 75 -6.43 -15.31 6.51
N HIS A 76 -5.37 -15.42 7.31
CA HIS A 76 -5.06 -16.60 8.11
C HIS A 76 -4.88 -16.23 9.57
N PHE A 77 -5.26 -17.13 10.48
CA PHE A 77 -4.89 -17.05 11.89
C PHE A 77 -3.39 -17.36 12.06
N GLN A 78 -2.69 -16.57 12.86
CA GLN A 78 -1.26 -16.78 13.15
C GLN A 78 -1.02 -18.08 13.92
N LYS A 79 -1.93 -18.45 14.85
CA LYS A 79 -1.74 -19.58 15.77
C LYS A 79 -1.69 -20.94 15.07
N ASP A 80 -2.49 -21.14 14.02
CA ASP A 80 -2.72 -22.44 13.39
C ASP A 80 -2.71 -22.39 11.86
N ARG A 81 -2.49 -21.19 11.28
CA ARG A 81 -2.46 -20.92 9.83
C ARG A 81 -3.78 -21.24 9.12
N LYS A 82 -4.85 -21.52 9.84
CA LYS A 82 -6.17 -21.75 9.25
C LYS A 82 -6.73 -20.45 8.69
N VAL A 83 -7.54 -20.57 7.65
CA VAL A 83 -8.22 -19.43 7.03
C VAL A 83 -9.18 -18.81 8.04
N VAL A 84 -9.17 -17.48 8.14
CA VAL A 84 -10.16 -16.73 8.92
C VAL A 84 -11.47 -16.72 8.13
N PRO A 85 -12.59 -17.24 8.69
CA PRO A 85 -13.89 -17.19 8.04
C PRO A 85 -14.39 -15.74 8.05
N VAL A 86 -14.04 -14.99 7.02
CA VAL A 86 -14.63 -13.69 6.72
C VAL A 86 -15.91 -13.92 5.91
N GLY A 87 -16.97 -13.15 6.19
CA GLY A 87 -18.22 -13.20 5.41
C GLY A 87 -17.99 -12.92 3.92
N PRO A 88 -19.03 -13.01 3.06
CA PRO A 88 -18.89 -12.78 1.62
C PRO A 88 -18.11 -11.48 1.36
N GLY A 89 -16.89 -11.65 0.86
CA GLY A 89 -15.85 -10.63 0.90
C GLY A 89 -16.16 -9.43 0.01
N THR A 90 -15.58 -8.30 0.41
CA THR A 90 -15.43 -7.08 -0.38
C THR A 90 -14.81 -7.37 -1.76
N SER A 91 -14.91 -6.38 -2.66
CA SER A 91 -14.45 -6.53 -4.04
C SER A 91 -13.02 -7.09 -4.12
N ARG A 92 -12.85 -8.14 -4.92
CA ARG A 92 -11.54 -8.75 -5.18
C ARG A 92 -10.60 -7.82 -5.94
N ARG A 93 -11.20 -6.88 -6.68
CA ARG A 93 -10.52 -5.85 -7.45
C ARG A 93 -10.93 -4.48 -6.96
N ASN A 94 -9.94 -3.68 -6.63
CA ASN A 94 -10.14 -2.36 -6.05
C ASN A 94 -9.32 -1.35 -6.83
N SER A 95 -9.91 -0.19 -7.03
CA SER A 95 -9.26 0.96 -7.63
C SER A 95 -8.95 2.01 -6.55
N PHE A 96 -7.76 2.59 -6.64
CA PHE A 96 -7.31 3.70 -5.81
C PHE A 96 -6.55 4.71 -6.66
N THR A 97 -6.54 5.95 -6.21
CA THR A 97 -5.59 6.95 -6.69
C THR A 97 -4.37 6.94 -5.79
N ALA A 98 -3.18 6.96 -6.38
CA ALA A 98 -1.91 7.09 -5.68
C ALA A 98 -1.26 8.41 -6.07
N LYS A 99 -0.99 9.28 -5.09
CA LYS A 99 -0.24 10.52 -5.30
C LYS A 99 1.23 10.22 -5.10
N VAL A 100 2.03 10.53 -6.12
CA VAL A 100 3.46 10.29 -6.15
C VAL A 100 4.17 11.62 -6.35
N VAL A 101 5.23 11.86 -5.59
CA VAL A 101 5.96 13.12 -5.61
C VAL A 101 7.46 12.89 -5.81
N TYR A 102 8.12 13.76 -6.57
CA TYR A 102 9.55 13.66 -6.80
C TYR A 102 10.33 14.44 -5.73
N ALA A 103 10.85 13.72 -4.74
CA ALA A 103 11.50 14.31 -3.58
C ALA A 103 12.69 13.50 -3.06
N PRO A 104 13.58 14.11 -2.25
CA PRO A 104 14.66 13.40 -1.57
C PRO A 104 14.12 12.25 -0.70
N ARG A 105 14.77 11.08 -0.76
CA ARG A 105 14.43 9.97 0.14
C ARG A 105 14.86 10.32 1.57
N VAL A 106 14.12 9.81 2.55
CA VAL A 106 14.39 10.04 3.97
C VAL A 106 15.85 9.72 4.31
N GLY A 107 16.56 10.70 4.88
CA GLY A 107 17.96 10.57 5.27
C GLY A 107 18.98 10.65 4.11
N THR A 108 18.56 11.04 2.90
CA THR A 108 19.45 11.20 1.75
C THR A 108 19.10 12.44 0.92
N THR A 109 20.03 12.92 0.10
CA THR A 109 19.77 13.97 -0.90
C THR A 109 19.32 13.40 -2.25
N ALA A 110 19.39 12.08 -2.45
CA ALA A 110 18.98 11.41 -3.66
C ALA A 110 17.45 11.48 -3.81
N LYS A 111 16.99 12.04 -4.93
CA LYS A 111 15.57 12.16 -5.24
C LYS A 111 15.02 10.86 -5.86
N ALA A 112 13.77 10.56 -5.56
CA ALA A 112 13.00 9.48 -6.15
C ALA A 112 11.52 9.86 -6.20
N TRP A 113 10.75 9.10 -6.98
CA TRP A 113 9.29 9.15 -6.92
C TRP A 113 8.82 8.44 -5.65
N LEU A 114 8.13 9.17 -4.78
CA LEU A 114 7.66 8.71 -3.48
C LEU A 114 6.13 8.69 -3.45
N VAL A 115 5.54 7.55 -3.12
CA VAL A 115 4.10 7.45 -2.89
C VAL A 115 3.80 8.10 -1.54
N VAL A 116 3.02 9.18 -1.53
CA VAL A 116 2.73 9.95 -0.31
C VAL A 116 1.30 9.77 0.21
N GLU A 117 0.39 9.38 -0.67
CA GLU A 117 -1.02 9.22 -0.38
C GLU A 117 -1.63 8.15 -1.29
N GLU A 118 -2.53 7.34 -0.75
CA GLU A 118 -3.46 6.52 -1.54
C GLU A 118 -4.89 6.77 -1.07
N LYS A 119 -5.81 6.88 -2.02
CA LYS A 119 -7.24 7.07 -1.75
C LYS A 119 -8.05 6.06 -2.55
N ALA A 120 -8.87 5.27 -1.86
CA ALA A 120 -9.79 4.34 -2.52
C ALA A 120 -10.82 5.10 -3.37
N ILE A 121 -11.01 4.67 -4.62
CA ILE A 121 -11.99 5.25 -5.55
C ILE A 121 -13.07 4.24 -5.99
N GLY A 122 -12.93 2.96 -5.61
CA GLY A 122 -13.99 1.97 -5.73
C GLY A 122 -13.52 0.63 -6.27
N LYS A 123 -14.33 0.05 -7.16
CA LYS A 123 -14.04 -1.22 -7.81
C LYS A 123 -13.48 -1.00 -9.21
N CYS A 124 -12.71 -1.98 -9.65
CA CYS A 124 -12.36 -2.29 -11.03
C CYS A 124 -12.46 -3.84 -11.17
#